data_AF-A0A368U9G6-F1
#
_entry.id   AF-A0A368U9G6-F1
#
_cell.length_a   1.000
_cell.length_b   1.000
_cell.length_c   1.000
_cell.angle_alpha   90.00
_cell.angle_beta   90.00
_cell.angle_gamma   90.00
#
_symmetry.space_group_name_H-M   'P 1'
#
loop_
_entity.id
_entity.type
_entity.pdbx_description
1 polymer ?
#
loop_
_entity_poly.entity_id
_entity_poly.type
_entity_poly.pdbx_seq_one_letter_code
_entity_poly.pdbx_strand_id
1 'polypeptide(L)'
;MLNTANIAMLWNERFRSLKGEACMEQFITIIDFVALGVEAAGVVVIVAGFIFATYRFLRNPKVEGSTHQAYLGYRHAVGRSLLIGLDFLIAGDLIKTVIIANTGSQVATLAAVVLVRAFLAFTLHIEIEGQLPWHASKTKPAPYDGNKPSSIHQNHQE
;
A
#
# COMPACT_ATOMS: atom_id res chain seq x y z
N MET A 1 -29.55 -40.91 41.61
CA MET A 1 -30.26 -39.73 41.07
C MET A 1 -29.22 -38.86 40.37
N LEU A 2 -29.14 -38.93 39.03
CA LEU A 2 -28.24 -38.06 38.28
C LEU A 2 -28.72 -36.61 38.46
N ASN A 3 -27.85 -35.77 39.01
CA ASN A 3 -28.14 -34.36 39.24
C ASN A 3 -28.36 -33.67 37.88
N THR A 4 -29.59 -33.25 37.61
CA THR A 4 -29.99 -32.57 36.37
C THR A 4 -29.18 -31.29 36.13
N ALA A 5 -28.67 -30.65 37.19
CA ALA A 5 -27.81 -29.47 37.09
C ALA A 5 -26.43 -29.77 36.49
N ASN A 6 -25.82 -30.93 36.81
CA ASN A 6 -24.53 -31.31 36.23
C ASN A 6 -24.63 -31.55 34.72
N ILE A 7 -25.77 -32.11 34.28
CA ILE A 7 -26.01 -32.38 32.86
C ILE A 7 -26.21 -31.05 32.11
N ALA A 8 -27.04 -30.15 32.62
CA ALA A 8 -27.27 -28.83 32.03
C ALA A 8 -25.98 -27.97 31.94
N MET A 9 -25.09 -28.06 32.93
CA MET A 9 -23.81 -27.35 32.96
C MET A 9 -22.87 -27.83 31.84
N LEU A 10 -22.75 -29.14 31.63
CA LEU A 10 -21.97 -29.73 30.55
C LEU A 10 -22.50 -29.33 29.16
N TRP A 11 -23.81 -29.23 29.00
CA TRP A 11 -24.42 -28.74 27.76
C TRP A 11 -24.06 -27.28 27.46
N ASN A 12 -24.08 -26.40 28.47
CA ASN A 12 -23.78 -24.98 28.28
C ASN A 12 -22.31 -24.71 27.88
N GLU A 13 -21.35 -25.41 28.46
CA GLU A 13 -19.93 -25.24 28.11
C GLU A 13 -19.62 -25.76 26.70
N ARG A 14 -20.15 -26.94 26.35
CA ARG A 14 -20.04 -27.53 25.01
C ARG A 14 -20.63 -26.58 23.96
N PHE A 15 -21.82 -26.02 24.20
CA PHE A 15 -22.47 -25.10 23.26
C PHE A 15 -21.70 -23.78 23.10
N ARG A 16 -21.12 -23.27 24.19
CA ARG A 16 -20.30 -22.05 24.18
C ARG A 16 -19.00 -22.24 23.38
N SER A 17 -18.38 -23.43 23.49
CA SER A 17 -17.22 -23.81 22.67
C SER A 17 -17.58 -23.95 21.19
N LEU A 18 -18.67 -24.65 20.84
CA LEU A 18 -19.09 -24.82 19.44
C LEU A 18 -19.45 -23.49 18.76
N LYS A 19 -20.12 -22.59 19.48
CA LYS A 19 -20.40 -21.23 18.99
C LYS A 19 -19.11 -20.41 18.82
N GLY A 20 -18.13 -20.60 19.69
CA GLY A 20 -16.82 -19.96 19.60
C GLY A 20 -16.05 -20.39 18.36
N GLU A 21 -15.98 -21.71 18.11
CA GLU A 21 -15.27 -22.26 16.93
C GLU A 21 -15.95 -21.83 15.62
N ALA A 22 -17.27 -21.96 15.52
CA ALA A 22 -18.00 -21.52 14.33
C ALA A 22 -17.87 -20.00 14.08
N CYS A 23 -17.90 -19.17 15.13
CA CYS A 23 -17.73 -17.71 14.99
C CYS A 23 -16.32 -17.36 14.49
N MET A 24 -15.29 -18.02 15.04
CA MET A 24 -13.90 -17.81 14.63
C MET A 24 -13.65 -18.25 13.18
N GLU A 25 -14.20 -19.39 12.75
CA GLU A 25 -14.08 -19.83 11.35
C GLU A 25 -14.74 -18.87 10.37
N GLN A 26 -15.93 -18.36 10.70
CA GLN A 26 -16.61 -17.35 9.87
C GLN A 26 -15.82 -16.04 9.82
N PHE A 27 -15.23 -15.61 10.94
CA PHE A 27 -14.42 -14.40 11.00
C PHE A 27 -13.16 -14.50 10.12
N ILE A 28 -12.41 -15.61 10.21
CA ILE A 28 -11.22 -15.84 9.39
C ILE A 28 -11.58 -15.85 7.91
N THR A 29 -12.66 -16.54 7.55
CA THR A 29 -13.14 -16.61 6.15
C THR A 29 -13.47 -15.22 5.59
N ILE A 30 -14.20 -14.39 6.34
CA ILE A 30 -14.54 -13.02 5.91
C ILE A 30 -13.28 -12.20 5.66
N ILE A 31 -12.30 -12.32 6.55
CA ILE A 31 -11.08 -11.53 6.44
C ILE A 31 -10.19 -12.01 5.31
N ASP A 32 -10.12 -13.31 5.04
CA ASP A 32 -9.43 -13.84 3.86
C ASP A 32 -10.02 -13.27 2.57
N PHE A 33 -11.36 -13.17 2.48
CA PHE A 33 -12.02 -12.50 1.35
C PHE A 33 -11.67 -11.02 1.26
N VAL A 34 -11.64 -10.30 2.38
CA VAL A 34 -11.25 -8.88 2.42
C VAL A 34 -9.79 -8.71 1.98
N ALA A 35 -8.87 -9.51 2.53
CA ALA A 35 -7.45 -9.47 2.19
C ALA A 35 -7.22 -9.77 0.71
N LEU A 36 -7.90 -10.79 0.17
CA LEU A 36 -7.87 -11.11 -1.26
C LEU A 36 -8.43 -9.98 -2.12
N GLY A 37 -9.53 -9.35 -1.70
CA GLY A 37 -10.11 -8.21 -2.41
C GLY A 37 -9.18 -7.01 -2.47
N VAL A 38 -8.50 -6.71 -1.35
CA VAL A 38 -7.50 -5.63 -1.26
C VAL A 38 -6.29 -5.93 -2.13
N GLU A 39 -5.78 -7.16 -2.10
CA GLU A 39 -4.68 -7.62 -2.95
C GLU A 39 -5.04 -7.50 -4.44
N ALA A 40 -6.23 -7.99 -4.82
CA ALA A 40 -6.74 -7.90 -6.18
C ALA A 40 -6.88 -6.44 -6.66
N ALA A 41 -7.39 -5.55 -5.80
CA ALA A 41 -7.51 -4.13 -6.12
C ALA A 41 -6.14 -3.49 -6.42
N GLY A 42 -5.12 -3.80 -5.61
CA GLY A 42 -3.77 -3.31 -5.86
C GLY A 42 -3.19 -3.82 -7.19
N VAL A 43 -3.38 -5.11 -7.51
CA VAL A 43 -2.96 -5.68 -8.81
C VAL A 43 -3.66 -4.96 -9.97
N VAL A 44 -4.97 -4.70 -9.85
CA VAL A 44 -5.74 -3.96 -10.86
C VAL A 44 -5.19 -2.55 -11.07
N VAL A 45 -4.85 -1.83 -10.01
CA VAL A 45 -4.27 -0.48 -10.10
C VAL A 45 -2.92 -0.50 -10.83
N ILE A 46 -2.05 -1.46 -10.52
CA ILE A 46 -0.74 -1.63 -11.18
C ILE A 46 -0.93 -1.89 -12.68
N VAL A 47 -1.77 -2.86 -13.02
CA VAL A 47 -2.02 -3.26 -14.41
C VAL A 47 -2.66 -2.12 -15.20
N ALA A 48 -3.66 -1.44 -14.63
CA ALA A 48 -4.32 -0.31 -15.27
C ALA A 48 -3.35 0.85 -15.53
N GLY A 49 -2.51 1.19 -14.54
CA GLY A 49 -1.49 2.23 -14.69
C GLY A 49 -0.45 1.89 -15.76
N PHE A 50 0.01 0.63 -15.80
CA PHE A 50 0.92 0.16 -16.83
C PHE A 50 0.31 0.21 -18.24
N ILE A 51 -0.92 -0.27 -18.40
CA ILE A 51 -1.65 -0.22 -19.68
C ILE A 51 -1.82 1.24 -20.12
N PHE A 52 -2.23 2.13 -19.23
CA PHE A 52 -2.43 3.54 -19.54
C PHE A 52 -1.12 4.23 -19.95
N ALA A 53 -0.02 3.98 -19.22
CA ALA A 53 1.29 4.52 -19.55
C ALA A 53 1.79 4.02 -20.92
N THR A 54 1.64 2.72 -21.17
CA THR A 54 2.00 2.07 -22.44
C THR A 54 1.18 2.64 -23.59
N TYR A 55 -0.14 2.70 -23.44
CA TYR A 55 -1.05 3.25 -24.44
C TYR A 55 -0.69 4.69 -24.80
N ARG A 56 -0.42 5.54 -23.80
CA ARG A 56 -0.01 6.93 -24.01
C ARG A 56 1.34 7.04 -24.73
N PHE A 57 2.29 6.14 -24.43
CA PHE A 57 3.59 6.10 -25.10
C PHE A 57 3.45 5.72 -26.58
N LEU A 58 2.70 4.65 -26.89
CA LEU A 58 2.44 4.20 -28.26
C LEU A 58 1.65 5.21 -29.10
N ARG A 59 0.74 5.98 -28.49
CA ARG A 59 -0.07 6.99 -29.19
C ARG A 59 0.63 8.30 -29.48
N ASN A 60 1.87 8.51 -29.00
CA ASN A 60 2.66 9.71 -29.28
C ASN A 60 3.78 9.42 -30.30
N PRO A 61 3.49 9.31 -31.61
CA PRO A 61 4.49 9.06 -32.64
C PRO A 61 5.38 10.28 -33.00
N LYS A 62 5.24 11.41 -32.30
CA LYS A 62 5.97 12.66 -32.58
C LYS A 62 6.73 13.15 -31.35
N VAL A 63 7.88 12.55 -31.09
CA VAL A 63 8.91 13.17 -30.24
C VAL A 63 10.18 13.26 -31.05
N GLU A 64 10.15 14.07 -32.11
CA GLU A 64 11.34 14.65 -32.72
C GLU A 64 11.99 15.56 -31.67
N GLY A 65 13.00 15.07 -30.96
CA GLY A 65 13.92 15.93 -30.19
C GLY A 65 14.20 15.55 -28.73
N SER A 66 13.44 14.67 -28.09
CA SER A 66 13.83 14.18 -26.75
C SER A 66 13.18 12.85 -26.39
N THR A 67 13.68 11.77 -27.01
CA THR A 67 13.42 10.38 -26.57
C THR A 67 13.60 10.21 -25.05
N HIS A 68 14.51 11.00 -24.47
CA HIS A 68 14.75 11.06 -23.03
C HIS A 68 13.53 11.57 -22.21
N GLN A 69 12.85 12.64 -22.63
CA GLN A 69 11.69 13.17 -21.90
C GLN A 69 10.46 12.26 -22.00
N ALA A 70 10.24 11.62 -23.15
CA ALA A 70 9.16 10.65 -23.31
C ALA A 70 9.36 9.41 -22.42
N TYR A 71 10.60 8.94 -22.31
CA TYR A 71 10.99 7.84 -21.42
C TYR A 71 10.82 8.20 -19.94
N LEU A 72 11.25 9.41 -19.52
CA LEU A 72 11.04 9.89 -18.16
C LEU A 72 9.56 9.97 -17.80
N GLY A 73 8.71 10.49 -18.70
CA GLY A 73 7.27 10.56 -18.49
C GLY A 73 6.62 9.17 -18.35
N TYR A 74 7.06 8.20 -19.15
CA TYR A 74 6.62 6.81 -19.04
C TYR A 74 7.04 6.19 -17.69
N ARG A 75 8.31 6.33 -17.29
CA ARG A 75 8.82 5.84 -15.99
C ARG A 75 8.09 6.48 -14.81
N HIS A 76 7.82 7.78 -14.85
CA HIS A 76 7.05 8.46 -13.81
C HIS A 76 5.62 7.93 -13.69
N ALA A 77 4.93 7.71 -14.81
CA ALA A 77 3.57 7.18 -14.82
C ALA A 77 3.52 5.74 -14.26
N VAL A 78 4.43 4.88 -14.71
CA VAL A 78 4.55 3.50 -14.23
C VAL A 78 4.91 3.48 -12.74
N GLY A 79 5.93 4.23 -12.32
CA GLY A 79 6.36 4.31 -10.93
C GLY A 79 5.25 4.77 -9.98
N ARG A 80 4.47 5.80 -10.38
CA ARG A 80 3.33 6.28 -9.58
C ARG A 80 2.25 5.22 -9.40
N SER A 81 1.91 4.48 -10.46
CA SER A 81 0.91 3.40 -10.38
C SER A 81 1.40 2.23 -9.52
N LEU A 82 2.70 1.95 -9.56
CA LEU A 82 3.31 0.88 -8.79
C LEU A 82 3.37 1.21 -7.30
N LEU A 83 3.69 2.46 -6.92
CA LEU A 83 3.67 2.92 -5.53
C LEU A 83 2.27 2.80 -4.91
N ILE A 84 1.24 3.30 -5.62
CA ILE A 84 -0.14 3.22 -5.13
C ILE A 84 -0.60 1.76 -5.04
N GLY A 85 -0.30 0.95 -6.05
CA GLY A 85 -0.61 -0.47 -6.03
C GLY A 85 0.07 -1.22 -4.89
N LEU A 86 1.32 -0.87 -4.60
CA LEU A 86 2.09 -1.47 -3.52
C LEU A 86 1.46 -1.20 -2.14
N ASP A 87 0.91 -0.01 -1.90
CA ASP A 87 0.19 0.28 -0.64
C ASP A 87 -0.99 -0.70 -0.42
N PHE A 88 -1.76 -0.99 -1.47
CA PHE A 88 -2.84 -1.99 -1.42
C PHE A 88 -2.30 -3.42 -1.24
N LEU A 89 -1.24 -3.78 -1.97
CA LEU A 89 -0.59 -5.09 -1.84
C LEU A 89 -0.05 -5.31 -0.42
N ILE A 90 0.55 -4.28 0.19
CA ILE A 90 1.04 -4.28 1.58
C ILE A 90 -0.11 -4.47 2.56
N ALA A 91 -1.22 -3.76 2.38
CA ALA A 91 -2.38 -3.90 3.26
C ALA A 91 -2.94 -5.33 3.30
N GLY A 92 -3.14 -5.99 2.16
CA GLY A 92 -3.70 -7.35 2.10
C GLY A 92 -2.84 -8.42 2.79
N ASP A 93 -1.52 -8.33 2.62
CA ASP A 93 -0.54 -9.23 3.23
C ASP A 93 -0.39 -8.96 4.74
N LEU A 94 -0.41 -7.69 5.17
CA LEU A 94 -0.40 -7.35 6.59
C LEU A 94 -1.63 -7.94 7.30
N ILE A 95 -2.80 -7.89 6.65
CA ILE A 95 -4.03 -8.50 7.17
C ILE A 95 -3.85 -10.02 7.34
N LYS A 96 -3.41 -10.73 6.29
CA LYS A 96 -3.16 -12.19 6.36
C LYS A 96 -2.15 -12.53 7.47
N THR A 97 -1.09 -11.74 7.60
CA THR A 97 0.00 -12.04 8.54
C THR A 97 -0.39 -11.85 10.01
N VAL A 98 -1.16 -10.82 10.35
CA VAL A 98 -1.61 -10.56 11.73
C VAL A 98 -2.57 -11.63 12.26
N ILE A 99 -3.37 -12.24 11.38
CA ILE A 99 -4.46 -13.15 11.80
C ILE A 99 -4.00 -14.62 11.82
N ILE A 100 -3.07 -14.99 10.93
CA ILE A 100 -2.71 -16.40 10.70
C ILE A 100 -1.60 -16.88 11.67
N ALA A 101 -0.83 -15.99 12.32
CA ALA A 101 0.37 -16.40 13.06
C ALA A 101 0.45 -15.92 14.52
N ASN A 102 0.22 -16.83 15.47
CA ASN A 102 0.62 -16.66 16.88
C ASN A 102 1.35 -17.89 17.47
N THR A 103 2.25 -18.51 16.71
CA THR A 103 3.21 -19.51 17.24
C THR A 103 4.60 -19.27 16.66
N GLY A 104 5.64 -19.26 17.49
CA GLY A 104 6.99 -18.80 17.12
C GLY A 104 7.63 -19.48 15.90
N SER A 105 7.20 -20.71 15.54
CA SER A 105 7.68 -21.39 14.32
C SER A 105 7.01 -20.89 13.04
N GLN A 106 5.74 -20.49 13.09
CA GLN A 106 5.02 -19.94 11.92
C GLN A 106 5.43 -18.49 11.64
N VAL A 107 5.86 -17.77 12.68
CA VAL A 107 6.40 -16.41 12.58
C VAL A 107 7.67 -16.36 11.71
N ALA A 108 8.50 -17.40 11.71
CA ALA A 108 9.73 -17.43 10.91
C ALA A 108 9.44 -17.41 9.40
N THR A 109 8.49 -18.22 8.93
CA THR A 109 8.06 -18.23 7.53
C THR A 109 7.41 -16.91 7.15
N LEU A 110 6.58 -16.36 8.04
CA LEU A 110 5.93 -15.06 7.86
C LEU A 110 6.95 -13.92 7.70
N ALA A 111 7.96 -13.90 8.58
CA ALA A 111 9.04 -12.93 8.54
C ALA A 111 9.83 -13.02 7.23
N ALA A 112 10.06 -14.23 6.70
CA ALA A 112 10.75 -14.42 5.43
C ALA A 112 9.99 -13.78 4.25
N VAL A 113 8.67 -13.97 4.17
CA VAL A 113 7.84 -13.38 3.10
C VAL A 113 7.83 -11.85 3.19
N VAL A 114 7.64 -11.29 4.40
CA VAL A 114 7.67 -9.83 4.61
C VAL A 114 9.03 -9.25 4.26
N LEU A 115 10.13 -9.94 4.58
CA LEU A 115 11.50 -9.51 4.27
C LEU A 115 11.76 -9.50 2.77
N VAL A 116 11.36 -10.55 2.05
CA VAL A 116 11.44 -10.59 0.58
C VAL A 116 10.66 -9.43 -0.04
N ARG A 117 9.45 -9.16 0.45
CA ARG A 117 8.65 -8.03 -0.01
C ARG A 117 9.32 -6.68 0.25
N ALA A 118 9.84 -6.46 1.44
CA ALA A 118 10.53 -5.23 1.79
C ALA A 118 11.77 -5.04 0.91
N PHE A 119 12.53 -6.11 0.67
CA PHE A 119 13.74 -6.07 -0.14
C PHE A 119 13.43 -5.77 -1.61
N LEU A 120 12.49 -6.48 -2.23
CA LEU A 120 12.11 -6.25 -3.64
C LEU A 120 11.53 -4.86 -3.87
N ALA A 121 10.65 -4.40 -2.97
CA ALA A 121 10.10 -3.04 -3.03
C ALA A 121 11.21 -1.99 -2.90
N PHE A 122 12.14 -2.18 -1.97
CA PHE A 122 13.25 -1.27 -1.72
C PHE A 122 14.24 -1.20 -2.89
N THR A 123 14.63 -2.35 -3.45
CA THR A 123 15.52 -2.40 -4.62
C THR A 123 14.91 -1.67 -5.81
N LEU A 124 13.63 -1.90 -6.09
CA LEU A 124 12.95 -1.27 -7.22
C LEU A 124 12.80 0.25 -7.03
N HIS A 125 12.54 0.70 -5.81
CA HIS A 125 12.44 2.12 -5.48
C HIS A 125 13.77 2.86 -5.71
N ILE A 126 14.89 2.26 -5.30
CA ILE A 126 16.23 2.82 -5.51
C ILE A 126 16.59 2.92 -7.00
N GLU A 127 16.28 1.88 -7.79
CA GLU A 127 16.57 1.89 -9.23
C GLU A 127 15.72 2.92 -9.99
N ILE A 128 14.48 3.14 -9.54
CA ILE A 128 13.58 4.09 -10.20
C ILE A 128 13.94 5.54 -9.87
N GLU A 129 14.24 5.85 -8.62
CA GLU A 129 14.41 7.22 -8.14
C GLU A 129 15.86 7.72 -8.17
N GLY A 130 16.85 6.81 -8.18
CA GLY A 130 18.28 7.14 -8.24
C GLY A 130 18.79 8.01 -7.08
N GLN A 131 17.94 8.29 -6.09
CA GLN A 131 18.18 9.16 -4.95
C GLN A 131 17.73 8.41 -3.71
N LEU A 132 18.62 8.28 -2.73
CA LEU A 132 18.32 7.61 -1.48
C LEU A 132 17.21 8.39 -0.74
N PRO A 133 16.22 7.73 -0.12
CA PRO A 133 15.04 8.40 0.47
C PRO A 133 15.38 9.40 1.59
N TRP A 134 16.57 9.30 2.19
CA TRP A 134 17.06 10.27 3.18
C TRP A 134 17.68 11.54 2.56
N HIS A 135 17.79 11.63 1.24
CA HIS A 135 18.18 12.82 0.49
C HIS A 135 16.95 13.48 -0.16
N ALA A 136 15.92 13.75 0.64
CA ALA A 136 14.92 14.73 0.23
C ALA A 136 15.65 16.05 -0.01
N SER A 137 15.68 16.48 -1.27
CA SER A 137 16.37 17.67 -1.75
C SER A 137 15.95 18.87 -0.88
N LYS A 138 16.90 19.42 -0.14
CA LYS A 138 16.71 20.67 0.59
C LYS A 138 16.26 21.72 -0.43
N THR A 139 15.00 22.11 -0.35
CA THR A 139 14.44 23.25 -1.08
C THR A 139 15.38 24.42 -0.85
N LYS A 140 16.12 24.82 -1.89
CA LYS A 140 16.98 26.00 -1.81
C LYS A 140 16.04 27.19 -1.61
N PRO A 141 16.05 27.88 -0.46
CA PRO A 141 15.19 29.05 -0.29
C PRO A 141 15.54 30.06 -1.39
N ALA A 142 14.50 30.61 -2.03
CA ALA A 142 14.67 31.60 -3.08
C ALA A 142 15.58 32.73 -2.57
N PRO A 143 16.50 33.24 -3.40
CA PRO A 143 17.30 34.41 -3.01
C PRO A 143 16.36 35.52 -2.57
N TYR A 144 16.57 36.05 -1.37
CA TYR A 144 15.91 37.27 -0.92
C TYR A 144 16.31 38.39 -1.87
N ASP A 145 15.43 38.67 -2.83
CA ASP A 145 15.51 39.86 -3.68
C ASP A 145 15.11 41.06 -2.81
N GLY A 146 16.12 41.65 -2.17
CA GLY A 146 16.00 42.84 -1.34
C GLY A 146 15.62 44.11 -2.10
N ASN A 147 15.25 44.00 -3.39
CA ASN A 147 14.94 45.14 -4.24
C ASN A 147 13.49 45.18 -4.72
N LYS A 148 12.57 44.46 -4.07
CA LYS A 148 11.13 44.71 -4.23
C LYS A 148 10.70 45.84 -3.30
N PRO A 149 10.41 47.05 -3.82
CA PRO A 149 9.71 48.05 -3.02
C PRO A 149 8.37 47.45 -2.61
N SER A 150 8.13 47.39 -1.31
CA SER A 150 6.86 47.00 -0.73
C SER A 150 5.82 48.00 -1.22
N SER A 151 5.03 47.61 -2.22
CA SER A 151 3.83 48.33 -2.66
C SER A 151 2.77 48.22 -1.57
N ILE A 152 3.02 48.86 -0.43
CA ILE A 152 2.04 49.10 0.61
C ILE A 152 1.14 50.21 0.09
N HIS A 153 -0.02 49.79 -0.42
CA HIS A 153 -1.29 50.50 -0.30
C HIS A 153 -1.26 52.02 -0.52
N GLN A 154 -1.11 52.44 -1.78
CA GLN A 154 -1.83 53.62 -2.26
C GLN A 154 -3.25 53.17 -2.62
N ASN A 155 -4.15 53.20 -1.63
CA ASN A 155 -5.60 53.19 -1.85
C ASN A 155 -6.26 53.74 -0.59
N HIS A 156 -6.29 55.07 -0.50
CA HIS A 156 -7.42 55.78 0.08
C HIS A 156 -7.48 57.16 -0.56
N GLN A 157 -8.22 57.23 -1.67
CA GLN A 157 -8.94 58.44 -2.02
C GLN A 157 -10.08 58.58 -1.00
N GLU A 158 -10.13 59.75 -0.35
CA GLU A 158 -11.29 60.59 -0.01
C GLU A 158 -10.92 61.52 1.16
#